data_AF-A0A948SVC3-F1
#
_entry.id   AF-A0A948SVC3-F1
#
_cell.length_a   1.000
_cell.length_b   1.000
_cell.length_c   1.000
_cell.angle_alpha   90.00
_cell.angle_beta   90.00
_cell.angle_gamma   90.00
#
_symmetry.space_group_name_H-M   'P 1'
#
loop_
_entity.id
_entity.type
_entity.pdbx_description
1 polymer ?
#
loop_
_entity_poly.entity_id
_entity_poly.type
_entity_poly.pdbx_seq_one_letter_code
_entity_poly.pdbx_strand_id
1 'polypeptide(L)'
;MESGARRRAAAALVAACLLVLAACGGGGSSQGDGDGASQAKNSAPAPTGAVATKMQPQLNGWAFPNFPSATFPDLNFDTADLVSMFGAGPAVCVDGVADPCTLTAEAAAWARMVNQARATGHCEGLVALASARFNKAELPETVKLPSQEEEIRAVMRAFATQFVPEVQESIQKWTKASLKEKVDELKRSFASDKLEYTLGVYVESGGHAILPYAIEYPTPDVARIMVYDSNWP
;
A
#
# COMPACT_ATOMS: atom_id res chain seq x y z
N MET A 1 -12.14 -34.84 51.96
CA MET A 1 -11.25 -33.85 51.31
C MET A 1 -11.53 -33.91 49.82
N GLU A 2 -12.56 -33.18 49.35
CA GLU A 2 -12.84 -33.03 47.93
C GLU A 2 -12.02 -31.87 47.36
N SER A 3 -11.14 -32.17 46.42
CA SER A 3 -10.32 -31.21 45.70
C SER A 3 -11.09 -30.67 44.49
N GLY A 4 -11.69 -29.48 44.64
CA GLY A 4 -12.34 -28.75 43.56
C GLY A 4 -11.32 -28.19 42.55
N ALA A 5 -11.31 -28.73 41.33
CA ALA A 5 -10.55 -28.20 40.21
C ALA A 5 -11.17 -26.88 39.72
N ARG A 6 -10.49 -25.75 39.98
CA ARG A 6 -10.83 -24.45 39.39
C ARG A 6 -10.51 -24.46 37.90
N ARG A 7 -11.53 -24.54 37.05
CA ARG A 7 -11.41 -24.24 35.61
C ARG A 7 -11.06 -22.76 35.45
N ARG A 8 -9.82 -22.46 35.02
CA ARG A 8 -9.45 -21.11 34.57
C ARG A 8 -10.02 -20.92 33.17
N ALA A 9 -11.00 -20.03 33.03
CA ALA A 9 -11.43 -19.55 31.72
C ALA A 9 -10.28 -18.75 31.10
N ALA A 10 -9.75 -19.22 29.97
CA ALA A 10 -8.84 -18.44 29.15
C ALA A 10 -9.65 -17.36 28.43
N ALA A 11 -9.52 -16.11 28.87
CA ALA A 11 -10.02 -14.97 28.11
C ALA A 11 -9.12 -14.82 26.88
N ALA A 12 -9.66 -15.04 25.69
CA ALA A 12 -8.97 -14.69 24.46
C ALA A 12 -8.88 -13.16 24.38
N LEU A 13 -7.69 -12.59 24.55
CA LEU A 13 -7.43 -11.20 24.18
C LEU A 13 -7.59 -11.11 22.67
N VAL A 14 -8.69 -10.51 22.21
CA VAL A 14 -8.82 -10.11 20.81
C VAL A 14 -7.91 -8.89 20.63
N ALA A 15 -6.73 -9.11 20.05
CA ALA A 15 -5.88 -8.00 19.61
C ALA A 15 -6.64 -7.24 18.52
N ALA A 16 -6.94 -5.96 18.77
CA ALA A 16 -7.63 -5.12 17.80
C ALA A 16 -6.72 -4.94 16.57
N CYS A 17 -7.12 -5.52 15.44
CA CYS A 17 -6.43 -5.35 14.15
C CYS A 17 -7.16 -4.27 13.35
N LEU A 18 -6.45 -3.20 12.97
CA LEU A 18 -6.98 -2.16 12.10
C LEU A 18 -6.61 -2.49 10.64
N LEU A 19 -7.59 -2.45 9.75
CA LEU A 19 -7.39 -2.55 8.31
C LEU A 19 -7.49 -1.16 7.68
N VAL A 20 -6.60 -0.86 6.74
CA VAL A 20 -6.57 0.45 6.05
C VAL A 20 -6.27 0.22 4.57
N LEU A 21 -7.01 0.88 3.69
CA LEU A 21 -6.69 0.87 2.25
C LEU A 21 -5.90 2.13 1.89
N ALA A 22 -4.82 1.98 1.12
CA ALA A 22 -4.14 3.09 0.48
C ALA A 22 -4.30 2.98 -1.04
N ALA A 23 -4.71 4.06 -1.70
CA ALA A 23 -4.90 4.06 -3.14
C ALA A 23 -3.53 4.13 -3.84
N CYS A 24 -3.29 3.27 -4.82
CA CYS A 24 -2.02 3.16 -5.54
C CYS A 24 -2.12 3.53 -7.04
N GLY A 25 -3.30 3.96 -7.51
CA GLY A 25 -3.57 4.34 -8.90
C GLY A 25 -3.41 5.84 -9.17
N GLY A 26 -2.67 6.20 -10.22
CA GLY A 26 -2.37 7.58 -10.63
C GLY A 26 -3.57 8.37 -11.18
N GLY A 27 -3.52 9.69 -10.97
CA GLY A 27 -4.60 10.65 -11.14
C GLY A 27 -5.21 10.79 -12.54
N GLY A 28 -6.54 10.74 -12.58
CA GLY A 28 -7.36 11.40 -13.60
C GLY A 28 -8.05 12.61 -12.96
N SER A 29 -7.65 13.81 -13.36
CA SER A 29 -8.26 15.06 -12.91
C SER A 29 -9.75 15.07 -13.24
N SER A 30 -10.59 15.22 -12.22
CA SER A 30 -11.94 15.76 -12.36
C SER A 30 -12.10 16.82 -11.30
N GLN A 31 -11.82 18.05 -11.73
CA GLN A 31 -12.07 19.26 -10.98
C GLN A 31 -13.59 19.42 -10.85
N GLY A 32 -14.07 19.42 -9.62
CA GLY A 32 -15.47 19.63 -9.29
C GLY A 32 -15.53 20.26 -7.90
N ASP A 33 -15.74 21.58 -7.91
CA ASP A 33 -15.94 22.39 -6.72
C ASP A 33 -17.12 21.90 -5.87
N GLY A 34 -17.02 22.07 -4.56
CA GLY A 34 -18.17 22.30 -3.70
C GLY A 34 -18.66 21.13 -2.83
N ASP A 35 -18.57 21.39 -1.54
CA ASP A 35 -19.43 20.90 -0.45
C ASP A 35 -19.25 19.47 0.08
N GLY A 36 -18.78 19.46 1.33
CA GLY A 36 -18.80 18.31 2.21
C GLY A 36 -20.23 17.84 2.51
N ALA A 37 -20.30 16.55 2.83
CA ALA A 37 -21.49 15.73 3.02
C ALA A 37 -22.14 15.26 1.71
N SER A 38 -22.16 13.93 1.53
CA SER A 38 -22.91 13.15 0.54
C SER A 38 -22.30 12.95 -0.87
N GLN A 39 -21.20 12.19 -0.96
CA GLN A 39 -20.90 11.40 -2.16
C GLN A 39 -20.80 9.90 -1.82
N ALA A 40 -21.95 9.32 -1.49
CA ALA A 40 -22.19 7.87 -1.53
C ALA A 40 -23.28 7.51 -2.56
N LYS A 41 -23.61 8.42 -3.49
CA LYS A 41 -24.80 8.27 -4.35
C LYS A 41 -24.57 7.85 -5.80
N ASN A 42 -23.34 7.78 -6.31
CA ASN A 42 -23.10 7.45 -7.73
C ASN A 42 -22.04 6.36 -7.99
N SER A 43 -21.55 5.66 -6.96
CA SER A 43 -20.73 4.47 -7.21
C SER A 43 -21.64 3.31 -7.62
N ALA A 44 -21.33 2.64 -8.73
CA ALA A 44 -22.01 1.41 -9.13
C ALA A 44 -22.06 0.43 -7.94
N PRO A 45 -23.16 -0.32 -7.72
CA PRO A 45 -23.23 -1.27 -6.63
C PRO A 45 -22.04 -2.24 -6.67
N ALA A 46 -21.44 -2.53 -5.52
CA ALA A 46 -20.40 -3.56 -5.45
C ALA A 46 -20.97 -4.90 -5.97
N PRO A 47 -20.20 -5.67 -6.76
CA PRO A 47 -20.64 -6.99 -7.22
C PRO A 47 -21.12 -7.86 -6.04
N THR A 48 -22.07 -8.76 -6.27
CA THR A 48 -22.46 -9.76 -5.27
C THR A 48 -21.54 -10.98 -5.36
N GLY A 49 -21.31 -11.66 -4.23
CA GLY A 49 -20.48 -12.87 -4.19
C GLY A 49 -18.98 -12.63 -4.43
N ALA A 50 -18.29 -13.71 -4.82
CA ALA A 50 -16.84 -13.73 -5.02
C ALA A 50 -16.42 -12.95 -6.27
N VAL A 51 -15.22 -12.37 -6.23
CA VAL A 51 -14.63 -11.60 -7.32
C VAL A 51 -13.12 -11.69 -7.26
N ALA A 52 -12.45 -11.81 -8.40
CA ALA A 52 -11.01 -11.91 -8.50
C ALA A 52 -10.49 -11.11 -9.69
N THR A 53 -9.31 -10.51 -9.53
CA THR A 53 -8.50 -10.05 -10.65
C THR A 53 -7.75 -11.23 -11.29
N LYS A 54 -7.07 -10.99 -12.41
CA LYS A 54 -6.15 -11.95 -13.03
C LYS A 54 -4.75 -11.96 -12.39
N MET A 55 -4.55 -11.20 -11.31
CA MET A 55 -3.28 -11.16 -10.61
C MET A 55 -2.94 -12.56 -10.10
N GLN A 56 -1.72 -12.98 -10.40
CA GLN A 56 -1.13 -14.24 -9.96
C GLN A 56 0.10 -13.93 -9.10
N PRO A 57 0.08 -14.18 -7.79
CA PRO A 57 1.22 -13.87 -6.91
C PRO A 57 2.56 -14.40 -7.43
N GLN A 58 2.56 -15.63 -7.95
CA GLN A 58 3.74 -16.30 -8.51
C GLN A 58 4.29 -15.68 -9.81
N LEU A 59 3.56 -14.78 -10.47
CA LEU A 59 4.01 -14.07 -11.67
C LEU A 59 4.14 -12.56 -11.43
N ASN A 60 3.16 -11.98 -10.74
CA ASN A 60 3.02 -10.54 -10.56
C ASN A 60 3.55 -10.03 -9.22
N GLY A 61 3.86 -10.92 -8.27
CA GLY A 61 4.62 -10.62 -7.07
C GLY A 61 6.13 -10.57 -7.34
N TRP A 62 6.89 -10.06 -6.37
CA TRP A 62 8.36 -10.05 -6.39
C TRP A 62 8.90 -11.43 -6.04
N ALA A 63 10.06 -11.80 -6.60
CA ALA A 63 10.79 -13.02 -6.23
C ALA A 63 11.67 -12.86 -4.99
N PHE A 64 11.80 -11.64 -4.46
CA PHE A 64 12.57 -11.36 -3.25
C PHE A 64 11.64 -10.84 -2.14
N PRO A 65 11.95 -11.18 -0.87
CA PRO A 65 11.08 -10.81 0.23
C PRO A 65 11.24 -9.33 0.57
N ASN A 66 10.26 -8.81 1.30
CA ASN A 66 10.39 -7.57 2.05
C ASN A 66 11.67 -7.56 2.91
N PHE A 67 12.31 -6.41 2.97
CA PHE A 67 13.65 -6.26 3.52
C PHE A 67 13.77 -4.97 4.35
N PRO A 68 14.52 -4.98 5.46
CA PRO A 68 14.88 -3.75 6.17
C PRO A 68 15.91 -2.94 5.38
N SER A 69 16.04 -1.64 5.66
CA SER A 69 17.05 -0.79 4.99
C SER A 69 18.49 -1.30 5.17
N ALA A 70 18.77 -2.03 6.25
CA ALA A 70 20.09 -2.62 6.51
C ALA A 70 20.52 -3.67 5.48
N THR A 71 19.60 -4.22 4.68
CA THR A 71 19.92 -5.14 3.58
C THR A 71 20.66 -4.44 2.44
N PHE A 72 20.40 -3.15 2.23
CA PHE A 72 21.05 -2.31 1.21
C PHE A 72 21.59 -1.03 1.87
N PRO A 73 22.67 -1.13 2.67
CA PRO A 73 23.12 -0.06 3.56
C PRO A 73 23.57 1.20 2.82
N ASP A 74 23.99 1.07 1.57
CA ASP A 74 24.46 2.16 0.73
C ASP A 74 23.35 2.84 -0.08
N LEU A 75 22.11 2.32 -0.02
CA LEU A 75 20.96 2.88 -0.73
C LEU A 75 20.04 3.66 0.20
N ASN A 76 20.03 4.99 0.02
CA ASN A 76 19.12 5.91 0.67
C ASN A 76 18.19 6.58 -0.32
N PHE A 77 16.99 6.90 0.15
CA PHE A 77 16.05 7.72 -0.60
C PHE A 77 16.61 9.14 -0.63
N ASP A 78 16.97 9.61 -1.82
CA ASP A 78 17.84 10.78 -1.99
C ASP A 78 17.30 11.78 -3.03
N THR A 79 18.15 12.74 -3.42
CA THR A 79 17.83 13.77 -4.42
C THR A 79 17.37 13.18 -5.75
N ALA A 80 18.00 12.11 -6.22
CA ALA A 80 17.65 11.50 -7.50
C ALA A 80 16.24 10.90 -7.46
N ASP A 81 15.86 10.30 -6.33
CA ASP A 81 14.52 9.76 -6.13
C ASP A 81 13.45 10.86 -6.06
N LEU A 82 13.74 11.96 -5.35
CA LEU A 82 12.85 13.12 -5.30
C LEU A 82 12.63 13.77 -6.67
N VAL A 83 13.72 13.97 -7.42
CA VAL A 83 13.67 14.52 -8.78
C VAL A 83 12.91 13.57 -9.70
N SER A 84 13.11 12.25 -9.55
CA SER A 84 12.34 11.26 -10.32
C SER A 84 10.85 11.27 -10.00
N MET A 85 10.45 11.57 -8.76
CA MET A 85 9.03 11.57 -8.35
C MET A 85 8.32 12.88 -8.67
N PHE A 86 8.96 14.01 -8.42
CA PHE A 86 8.31 15.33 -8.41
C PHE A 86 8.92 16.33 -9.40
N GLY A 87 9.95 15.92 -10.14
CA GLY A 87 10.73 16.81 -10.99
C GLY A 87 11.68 17.72 -10.21
N ALA A 88 12.43 18.55 -10.93
CA ALA A 88 13.44 19.45 -10.37
C ALA A 88 12.94 20.88 -10.12
N GLY A 89 11.63 21.04 -9.90
CA GLY A 89 11.03 22.35 -9.65
C GLY A 89 11.43 22.96 -8.30
N PRO A 90 11.01 24.21 -8.02
CA PRO A 90 11.41 24.95 -6.81
C PRO A 90 10.94 24.31 -5.49
N ALA A 91 10.00 23.36 -5.53
CA ALA A 91 9.62 22.56 -4.37
C ALA A 91 10.70 21.53 -3.98
N VAL A 92 11.48 21.05 -4.96
CA VAL A 92 12.50 20.02 -4.78
C VAL A 92 13.90 20.61 -4.76
N CYS A 93 14.26 21.39 -5.77
CA CYS A 93 15.59 21.99 -5.92
C CYS A 93 15.54 23.49 -5.60
N VAL A 94 16.51 23.99 -4.83
CA VAL A 94 16.66 25.41 -4.52
C VAL A 94 16.68 26.24 -5.81
N ASP A 95 15.89 27.31 -5.83
CA ASP A 95 15.68 28.20 -6.98
C ASP A 95 15.24 27.50 -8.28
N GLY A 96 14.78 26.24 -8.21
CA GLY A 96 14.42 25.43 -9.37
C GLY A 96 15.61 25.01 -10.24
N VAL A 97 16.84 25.07 -9.72
CA VAL A 97 18.05 24.66 -10.45
C VAL A 97 18.19 23.15 -10.42
N ALA A 98 18.02 22.51 -11.59
CA ALA A 98 18.02 21.06 -11.72
C ALA A 98 19.41 20.41 -11.69
N ASP A 99 20.46 21.15 -12.08
CA ASP A 99 21.83 20.61 -12.15
C ASP A 99 22.88 21.65 -11.71
N PRO A 100 23.54 21.48 -10.55
CA PRO A 100 23.27 20.45 -9.55
C PRO A 100 21.99 20.75 -8.77
N CYS A 101 21.10 19.76 -8.59
CA CYS A 101 19.95 19.90 -7.70
C CYS A 101 20.41 19.87 -6.24
N THR A 102 20.41 21.04 -5.60
CA THR A 102 20.50 21.15 -4.14
C THR A 102 19.10 21.13 -3.58
N LEU A 103 18.78 20.17 -2.70
CA LEU A 103 17.43 20.04 -2.16
C LEU A 103 17.03 21.26 -1.31
N THR A 104 15.75 21.64 -1.39
CA THR A 104 15.13 22.52 -0.40
C THR A 104 15.16 21.88 0.99
N ALA A 105 15.02 22.69 2.05
CA ALA A 105 15.02 22.18 3.42
C ALA A 105 13.86 21.19 3.65
N GLU A 106 12.70 21.51 3.06
CA GLU A 106 11.47 20.71 3.07
C GLU A 106 11.68 19.38 2.33
N ALA A 107 12.24 19.42 1.12
CA ALA A 107 12.50 18.21 0.34
C ALA A 107 13.51 17.29 1.05
N ALA A 108 14.58 17.86 1.60
CA ALA A 108 15.55 17.11 2.39
C ALA A 108 14.94 16.51 3.66
N ALA A 109 14.03 17.23 4.34
CA ALA A 109 13.32 16.71 5.51
C ALA A 109 12.38 15.56 5.14
N TRP A 110 11.68 15.67 4.02
CA TRP A 110 10.82 14.61 3.51
C TRP A 110 11.61 13.35 3.15
N ALA A 111 12.75 13.49 2.46
CA ALA A 111 13.63 12.35 2.18
C ALA A 111 14.13 11.66 3.46
N ARG A 112 14.49 12.43 4.50
CA ARG A 112 14.86 11.86 5.82
C ARG A 112 13.70 11.10 6.46
N MET A 113 12.49 11.65 6.43
CA MET A 113 11.28 10.98 6.94
C MET A 113 11.02 9.66 6.21
N VAL A 114 11.11 9.64 4.88
CA VAL A 114 10.95 8.41 4.08
C VAL A 114 11.98 7.35 4.48
N ASN A 115 13.25 7.74 4.64
CA ASN A 115 14.32 6.83 5.08
C ASN A 115 14.09 6.26 6.49
N GLN A 116 13.55 7.07 7.41
CA GLN A 116 13.19 6.60 8.76
C GLN A 116 12.00 5.65 8.72
N ALA A 117 10.97 5.96 7.93
CA ALA A 117 9.75 5.15 7.88
C ALA A 117 9.97 3.77 7.24
N ARG A 118 10.85 3.67 6.22
CA ARG A 118 11.18 2.40 5.56
C ARG A 118 12.22 1.56 6.30
N ALA A 119 12.76 2.03 7.44
CA ALA A 119 13.90 1.43 8.12
C ALA A 119 13.70 -0.07 8.43
N THR A 120 12.48 -0.44 8.83
CA THR A 120 12.12 -1.81 9.23
C THR A 120 11.55 -2.64 8.07
N GLY A 121 11.22 -2.04 6.93
CA GLY A 121 10.59 -2.73 5.82
C GLY A 121 10.13 -1.82 4.70
N HIS A 122 9.99 -2.43 3.52
CA HIS A 122 9.52 -1.81 2.27
C HIS A 122 8.19 -2.41 1.78
N CYS A 123 7.46 -3.13 2.65
CA CYS A 123 6.24 -3.86 2.30
C CYS A 123 5.27 -3.03 1.45
N GLU A 124 4.96 -1.78 1.85
CA GLU A 124 4.06 -0.90 1.10
C GLU A 124 4.59 -0.61 -0.32
N GLY A 125 5.89 -0.32 -0.47
CA GLY A 125 6.49 -0.08 -1.77
C GLY A 125 6.47 -1.31 -2.67
N LEU A 126 6.66 -2.50 -2.10
CA LEU A 126 6.62 -3.75 -2.84
C LEU A 126 5.22 -4.03 -3.39
N VAL A 127 4.19 -3.90 -2.55
CA VAL A 127 2.82 -4.17 -2.95
C VAL A 127 2.23 -3.07 -3.84
N ALA A 128 2.59 -1.80 -3.61
CA ALA A 128 2.19 -0.68 -4.45
C ALA A 128 2.83 -0.75 -5.85
N LEU A 129 4.12 -1.13 -5.94
CA LEU A 129 4.75 -1.29 -7.24
C LEU A 129 4.27 -2.54 -7.97
N ALA A 130 4.08 -3.66 -7.27
CA ALA A 130 3.50 -4.87 -7.87
C ALA A 130 2.09 -4.63 -8.44
N SER A 131 1.25 -3.87 -7.72
CA SER A 131 -0.09 -3.50 -8.20
C SER A 131 -0.03 -2.59 -9.42
N ALA A 132 0.84 -1.58 -9.42
CA ALA A 132 1.03 -0.68 -10.55
C ALA A 132 1.51 -1.43 -11.81
N ARG A 133 2.49 -2.33 -11.66
CA ARG A 133 3.00 -3.18 -12.75
C ARG A 133 1.92 -4.10 -13.31
N PHE A 134 1.15 -4.76 -12.44
CA PHE A 134 0.01 -5.60 -12.85
C PHE A 134 -1.03 -4.80 -13.65
N ASN A 135 -1.45 -3.63 -13.13
CA ASN A 135 -2.47 -2.79 -13.76
C ASN A 135 -2.06 -2.30 -15.15
N LYS A 136 -0.75 -2.14 -15.39
CA LYS A 136 -0.16 -1.70 -16.65
C LYS A 136 0.31 -2.85 -17.54
N ALA A 137 0.18 -4.10 -17.08
CA ALA A 137 0.70 -5.30 -17.76
C ALA A 137 2.19 -5.17 -18.14
N GLU A 138 3.01 -4.63 -17.22
CA GLU A 138 4.44 -4.39 -17.49
C GLU A 138 5.22 -5.69 -17.68
N LEU A 139 6.20 -5.66 -18.59
CA LEU A 139 7.15 -6.74 -18.85
C LEU A 139 8.59 -6.29 -18.52
N PRO A 140 9.49 -7.21 -18.11
CA PRO A 140 9.20 -8.60 -17.78
C PRO A 140 8.25 -8.72 -16.56
N GLU A 141 7.65 -9.89 -16.35
CA GLU A 141 6.83 -10.15 -15.16
C GLU A 141 7.59 -9.77 -13.87
N THR A 142 6.90 -9.23 -12.86
CA THR A 142 7.52 -8.73 -11.63
C THR A 142 8.41 -9.79 -10.95
N VAL A 143 8.02 -11.06 -11.00
CA VAL A 143 8.79 -12.17 -10.41
C VAL A 143 10.17 -12.36 -11.08
N LYS A 144 10.35 -11.88 -12.30
CA LYS A 144 11.61 -11.99 -13.05
C LYS A 144 12.56 -10.83 -12.79
N LEU A 145 12.10 -9.78 -12.10
CA LEU A 145 12.94 -8.64 -11.77
C LEU A 145 13.89 -8.98 -10.62
N PRO A 146 15.20 -8.67 -10.74
CA PRO A 146 16.17 -8.95 -9.70
C PRO A 146 16.06 -7.94 -8.56
N SER A 147 16.64 -8.27 -7.41
CA SER A 147 16.84 -7.32 -6.31
C SER A 147 18.10 -6.46 -6.56
N GLN A 148 18.07 -5.59 -7.57
CA GLN A 148 19.17 -4.68 -7.92
C GLN A 148 18.79 -3.21 -7.66
N GLU A 149 19.78 -2.33 -7.70
CA GLU A 149 19.61 -0.92 -7.28
C GLU A 149 18.43 -0.23 -7.97
N GLU A 150 18.23 -0.44 -9.27
CA GLU A 150 17.12 0.17 -10.02
C GLU A 150 15.76 -0.24 -9.46
N GLU A 151 15.53 -1.54 -9.24
CA GLU A 151 14.30 -2.08 -8.68
C GLU A 151 14.11 -1.67 -7.22
N ILE A 152 15.18 -1.70 -6.42
CA ILE A 152 15.13 -1.29 -5.01
C ILE A 152 14.76 0.19 -4.90
N ARG A 153 15.33 1.07 -5.74
CA ARG A 153 14.94 2.48 -5.78
C ARG A 153 13.51 2.67 -6.28
N ALA A 154 13.06 1.89 -7.27
CA ALA A 154 11.67 1.92 -7.71
C ALA A 154 10.71 1.53 -6.58
N VAL A 155 11.04 0.49 -5.80
CA VAL A 155 10.31 0.11 -4.59
C VAL A 155 10.33 1.22 -3.54
N MET A 156 11.47 1.89 -3.34
CA MET A 156 11.57 3.01 -2.39
C MET A 156 10.72 4.21 -2.82
N ARG A 157 10.67 4.54 -4.11
CA ARG A 157 9.77 5.58 -4.65
C ARG A 157 8.31 5.20 -4.49
N ALA A 158 7.94 3.95 -4.77
CA ALA A 158 6.60 3.44 -4.54
C ALA A 158 6.23 3.43 -3.05
N PHE A 159 7.17 3.12 -2.15
CA PHE A 159 6.95 3.24 -0.71
C PHE A 159 6.68 4.69 -0.32
N ALA A 160 7.44 5.63 -0.88
CA ALA A 160 7.35 7.04 -0.55
C ALA A 160 6.01 7.68 -0.99
N THR A 161 5.32 7.12 -1.99
CA THR A 161 4.01 7.64 -2.41
C THR A 161 2.98 7.59 -1.29
N GLN A 162 3.12 6.72 -0.29
CA GLN A 162 2.18 6.69 0.82
C GLN A 162 2.11 8.02 1.58
N PHE A 163 3.17 8.84 1.53
CA PHE A 163 3.24 10.13 2.23
C PHE A 163 2.76 11.32 1.39
N VAL A 164 2.33 11.13 0.14
CA VAL A 164 1.76 12.23 -0.64
C VAL A 164 0.36 12.57 -0.12
N PRO A 165 -0.05 13.85 -0.15
CA PRO A 165 -1.30 14.29 0.48
C PRO A 165 -2.54 13.50 0.03
N GLU A 166 -2.64 13.22 -1.26
CA GLU A 166 -3.78 12.51 -1.86
C GLU A 166 -3.90 11.07 -1.33
N VAL A 167 -2.77 10.39 -1.13
CA VAL A 167 -2.76 9.02 -0.57
C VAL A 167 -3.04 9.06 0.94
N GLN A 168 -2.52 10.05 1.65
CA GLN A 168 -2.82 10.26 3.07
C GLN A 168 -4.31 10.55 3.30
N GLU A 169 -4.96 11.35 2.46
CA GLU A 169 -6.40 11.57 2.50
C GLU A 169 -7.20 10.28 2.26
N SER A 170 -6.78 9.47 1.28
CA SER A 170 -7.36 8.13 1.05
C SER A 170 -7.21 7.23 2.29
N ILE A 171 -6.02 7.16 2.88
CA ILE A 171 -5.73 6.40 4.10
C ILE A 171 -6.64 6.85 5.25
N GLN A 172 -6.80 8.17 5.46
CA GLN A 172 -7.66 8.72 6.50
C GLN A 172 -9.14 8.39 6.26
N LYS A 173 -9.60 8.46 5.01
CA LYS A 173 -10.96 8.03 4.62
C LYS A 173 -11.19 6.56 4.99
N TRP A 174 -10.30 5.68 4.57
CA TRP A 174 -10.47 4.24 4.79
C TRP A 174 -10.27 3.83 6.24
N THR A 175 -9.46 4.54 7.01
CA THR A 175 -9.34 4.34 8.45
C THR A 175 -10.68 4.53 9.16
N LYS A 176 -11.50 5.48 8.71
CA LYS A 176 -12.82 5.78 9.29
C LYS A 176 -13.95 4.90 8.74
N ALA A 177 -13.74 4.24 7.60
CA ALA A 177 -14.74 3.37 6.99
C ALA A 177 -15.00 2.10 7.82
N SER A 178 -16.17 1.49 7.65
CA SER A 178 -16.47 0.15 8.17
C SER A 178 -15.70 -0.93 7.39
N LEU A 179 -15.64 -2.14 7.94
CA LEU A 179 -15.09 -3.30 7.22
C LEU A 179 -15.89 -3.61 5.96
N LYS A 180 -17.22 -3.51 6.03
CA LYS A 180 -18.11 -3.73 4.89
C LYS A 180 -17.82 -2.77 3.74
N GLU A 181 -17.64 -1.48 4.02
CA GLU A 181 -17.32 -0.49 2.98
C GLU A 181 -15.96 -0.76 2.32
N LYS A 182 -14.95 -1.19 3.09
CA LYS A 182 -13.65 -1.59 2.53
C LYS A 182 -13.77 -2.80 1.61
N VAL A 183 -14.48 -3.84 2.05
CA VAL A 183 -14.73 -5.05 1.25
C VAL A 183 -15.50 -4.69 -0.03
N ASP A 184 -16.55 -3.87 0.08
CA ASP A 184 -17.34 -3.43 -1.08
C ASP A 184 -16.51 -2.60 -2.07
N GLU A 185 -15.57 -1.78 -1.60
CA GLU A 185 -14.62 -1.06 -2.46
C GLU A 185 -13.65 -2.00 -3.18
N LEU A 186 -13.00 -2.92 -2.45
CA LEU A 186 -12.12 -3.91 -3.06
C LEU A 186 -12.85 -4.69 -4.15
N LYS A 187 -14.12 -5.08 -3.92
CA LYS A 187 -14.93 -5.77 -4.92
C LYS A 187 -15.18 -4.91 -6.17
N ARG A 188 -15.38 -3.59 -6.01
CA ARG A 188 -15.54 -2.66 -7.14
C ARG A 188 -14.24 -2.54 -7.93
N SER A 189 -13.10 -2.38 -7.27
CA SER A 189 -11.77 -2.38 -7.92
C SER A 189 -11.57 -3.67 -8.73
N PHE A 190 -11.79 -4.83 -8.10
CA PHE A 190 -11.51 -6.13 -8.74
C PHE A 190 -12.45 -6.46 -9.90
N ALA A 191 -13.68 -5.94 -9.90
CA ALA A 191 -14.63 -6.11 -11.00
C ALA A 191 -14.11 -5.58 -12.34
N SER A 192 -13.18 -4.62 -12.30
CA SER A 192 -12.54 -4.02 -13.47
C SER A 192 -11.18 -4.64 -13.83
N ASP A 193 -10.80 -5.74 -13.18
CA ASP A 193 -9.47 -6.36 -13.30
C ASP A 193 -8.34 -5.37 -12.94
N LYS A 194 -8.58 -4.52 -11.93
CA LYS A 194 -7.63 -3.53 -11.42
C LYS A 194 -7.38 -3.71 -9.92
N LEU A 195 -6.14 -3.47 -9.52
CA LEU A 195 -5.65 -3.42 -8.15
C LEU A 195 -5.44 -1.96 -7.75
N GLU A 196 -6.48 -1.28 -7.29
CA GLU A 196 -6.41 0.15 -6.97
C GLU A 196 -5.93 0.43 -5.54
N TYR A 197 -5.93 -0.59 -4.68
CA TYR A 197 -5.65 -0.45 -3.26
C TYR A 197 -4.62 -1.46 -2.76
N THR A 198 -3.70 -1.00 -1.91
CA THR A 198 -2.97 -1.84 -0.96
C THR A 198 -3.77 -1.95 0.34
N LEU A 199 -3.51 -2.99 1.12
CA LEU A 199 -4.16 -3.25 2.40
C LEU A 199 -3.12 -3.23 3.52
N GLY A 200 -3.16 -2.20 4.35
CA GLY A 200 -2.42 -2.14 5.60
C GLY A 200 -3.17 -2.89 6.71
N VAL A 201 -2.45 -3.73 7.44
CA VAL A 201 -2.92 -4.44 8.63
C VAL A 201 -2.07 -4.00 9.82
N TYR A 202 -2.71 -3.42 10.83
CA TYR A 202 -2.03 -2.83 11.98
C TYR A 202 -2.48 -3.45 13.29
N VAL A 203 -1.50 -3.71 14.14
CA VAL A 203 -1.65 -4.07 15.55
C VAL A 203 -0.83 -3.09 16.39
N GLU A 204 -0.93 -3.17 17.70
CA GLU A 204 -0.19 -2.27 18.62
C GLU A 204 1.33 -2.32 18.39
N SER A 205 1.87 -3.48 18.05
CA SER A 205 3.32 -3.69 17.87
C SER A 205 3.84 -3.31 16.47
N GLY A 206 2.99 -2.97 15.51
CA GLY A 206 3.43 -2.64 14.16
C GLY A 206 2.37 -2.79 13.08
N GLY A 207 2.78 -2.50 11.84
CA GLY A 207 1.95 -2.62 10.65
C GLY A 207 2.62 -3.45 9.57
N HIS A 208 1.81 -3.98 8.66
CA HIS A 208 2.26 -4.67 7.46
C HIS A 208 1.34 -4.33 6.29
N ALA A 209 1.93 -4.18 5.10
CA ALA A 209 1.18 -3.93 3.87
C ALA A 209 1.17 -5.18 3.00
N ILE A 210 -0.03 -5.55 2.54
CA ILE A 210 -0.29 -6.70 1.66
C ILE A 210 -1.11 -6.26 0.45
N LEU A 211 -1.05 -7.03 -0.64
CA LEU A 211 -1.77 -6.74 -1.87
C LEU A 211 -3.01 -7.63 -1.98
N PRO A 212 -4.22 -7.11 -1.74
CA PRO A 212 -5.44 -7.88 -1.94
C PRO A 212 -5.72 -8.02 -3.45
N TYR A 213 -6.10 -9.21 -3.91
CA TYR A 213 -6.33 -9.46 -5.35
C TYR A 213 -7.62 -10.22 -5.68
N ALA A 214 -8.26 -10.83 -4.67
CA ALA A 214 -9.55 -11.46 -4.80
C ALA A 214 -10.32 -11.46 -3.47
N ILE A 215 -11.63 -11.65 -3.56
CA ILE A 215 -12.53 -11.86 -2.43
C ILE A 215 -13.35 -13.11 -2.67
N GLU A 216 -13.34 -14.02 -1.71
CA GLU A 216 -14.20 -15.20 -1.64
C GLU A 216 -15.22 -15.05 -0.51
N TYR A 217 -16.30 -15.85 -0.58
CA TYR A 217 -17.30 -15.95 0.48
C TYR A 217 -17.47 -17.42 0.90
N PRO A 218 -16.67 -17.90 1.87
CA PRO A 218 -16.82 -19.26 2.41
C PRO A 218 -18.21 -19.49 3.02
N THR A 219 -18.83 -18.42 3.53
CA THR A 219 -20.25 -18.36 3.90
C THR A 219 -20.84 -17.03 3.41
N PRO A 220 -22.17 -16.85 3.37
CA PRO A 220 -22.79 -15.61 2.90
C PRO A 220 -22.31 -14.34 3.64
N ASP A 221 -21.93 -14.47 4.91
CA ASP A 221 -21.58 -13.33 5.78
C ASP A 221 -20.09 -13.22 6.10
N VAL A 222 -19.26 -14.17 5.62
CA VAL A 222 -17.81 -14.15 5.87
C VAL A 222 -17.09 -13.88 4.55
N ALA A 223 -16.52 -12.69 4.42
CA ALA A 223 -15.61 -12.37 3.32
C ALA A 223 -14.20 -12.87 3.65
N ARG A 224 -13.57 -13.57 2.71
CA ARG A 224 -12.15 -13.93 2.74
C ARG A 224 -11.43 -13.12 1.66
N ILE A 225 -10.51 -12.27 2.07
CA ILE A 225 -9.66 -11.51 1.15
C ILE A 225 -8.43 -12.36 0.84
N MET A 226 -8.20 -12.64 -0.44
CA MET A 226 -7.01 -13.31 -0.93
C MET A 226 -5.93 -12.25 -1.16
N VAL A 227 -4.72 -12.52 -0.65
CA VAL A 227 -3.65 -11.52 -0.57
C VAL A 227 -2.32 -12.08 -1.06
N TYR A 228 -1.52 -11.22 -1.68
CA TYR A 228 -0.08 -11.42 -1.87
C TYR A 228 0.65 -10.71 -0.72
N ASP A 229 1.53 -11.45 -0.04
CA ASP A 229 2.35 -10.96 1.07
C ASP A 229 3.82 -10.98 0.66
N SER A 230 4.43 -9.80 0.53
CA SER A 230 5.83 -9.68 0.14
C SER A 230 6.83 -10.24 1.17
N ASN A 231 6.43 -10.56 2.41
CA ASN A 231 7.30 -11.30 3.33
C ASN A 231 7.49 -12.77 2.91
N TRP A 232 6.54 -13.30 2.12
CA TRP A 232 6.48 -14.69 1.65
C TRP A 232 6.24 -14.70 0.13
N PRO A 233 7.22 -14.22 -0.65
CA PRO A 233 7.11 -14.05 -2.10
C PRO A 233 6.79 -15.36 -2.84
#